data_AF-A0A9D6RE70-F1
#
_entry.id   AF-A0A9D6RE70-F1
#
_cell.length_a   1.000
_cell.length_b   1.000
_cell.length_c   1.000
_cell.angle_alpha   90.00
_cell.angle_beta   90.00
_cell.angle_gamma   90.00
#
_symmetry.space_group_name_H-M   'P 1'
#
loop_
_entity.id
_entity.type
_entity.pdbx_description
1 polymer ?
#
loop_
_entity_poly.entity_id
_entity_poly.type
_entity_poly.pdbx_seq_one_letter_code
_entity_poly.pdbx_strand_id
1 'polypeptide(L)'
;MTARSIFQKVCPGCMATVARDARECACGHQFDHDDADTSLTSEEIRLKAEELYQNYLAARVEQATKAVQTAQADFARDPSNQDKSDRVASAIREMQAAESALAAQSARVTEMKKAMLPATSSPAPLPAPTPARKRATTLKAAATKPQAQMQITRKPIPVLTEVVAAAPEPVRPKRHTKVAAVAPKKSPAVVVAPVKQDVTAPQPTQSATPNPAFRQAQAAKAEKILKALSSAKPAPKPSVKTTKEELRTPAAKKPEPPQATAPIPVKAAPRLYTPSDKKECPNCTASVAISSARCRCGYEFPSSEHLIPSLAMSDEERAEFAKLFNFP
;
A
#
# COMPACT_ATOMS: atom_id res chain seq x y z
N MET A 1 -33.85 9.21 -4.09
CA MET A 1 -32.67 9.04 -3.20
C MET A 1 -32.71 10.18 -2.19
N THR A 2 -32.98 9.89 -0.92
CA THR A 2 -32.95 10.90 0.15
C THR A 2 -31.50 11.28 0.44
N ALA A 3 -31.14 12.53 0.20
CA ALA A 3 -29.81 13.05 0.53
C ALA A 3 -29.58 12.87 2.04
N ARG A 4 -28.60 12.02 2.41
CA ARG A 4 -28.24 11.82 3.81
C ARG A 4 -27.59 13.10 4.32
N SER A 5 -28.20 13.72 5.33
CA SER A 5 -27.65 14.91 5.98
C SER A 5 -26.30 14.59 6.61
N ILE A 6 -25.27 15.39 6.33
CA ILE A 6 -23.92 15.28 6.89
C ILE A 6 -23.87 15.46 8.43
N PHE A 7 -24.98 15.92 9.02
CA PHE A 7 -25.16 16.13 10.45
C PHE A 7 -25.85 14.95 11.15
N GLN A 8 -26.10 13.85 10.45
CA GLN A 8 -26.76 12.67 11.00
C GLN A 8 -25.92 11.42 10.77
N LYS A 9 -25.86 10.55 11.77
CA LYS A 9 -25.26 9.21 11.70
C LYS A 9 -26.34 8.16 11.91
N VAL A 10 -26.16 6.97 11.33
CA VAL A 10 -27.11 5.86 11.48
C VAL A 10 -26.63 4.96 12.61
N CYS A 11 -27.48 4.72 13.61
CA CYS A 11 -27.17 3.79 14.69
C CYS A 11 -27.08 2.35 14.14
N PRO A 12 -25.95 1.63 14.31
CA PRO A 12 -25.85 0.24 13.87
C PRO A 12 -26.74 -0.71 14.69
N GLY A 13 -27.11 -0.34 15.92
CA GLY A 13 -28.01 -1.14 16.77
C GLY A 13 -29.46 -1.15 16.31
N CYS A 14 -30.05 0.02 16.03
CA CYS A 14 -31.48 0.14 15.71
C CYS A 14 -31.79 0.82 14.36
N MET A 15 -30.78 1.20 13.59
CA MET A 15 -30.91 1.93 12.30
C MET A 15 -31.55 3.32 12.39
N ALA A 16 -31.74 3.86 13.60
CA ALA A 16 -32.22 5.24 13.77
C ALA A 16 -31.17 6.24 13.28
N THR A 17 -31.62 7.28 12.58
CA THR A 17 -30.80 8.46 12.27
C THR A 17 -30.71 9.33 13.51
N VAL A 18 -29.50 9.51 14.01
CA VAL A 18 -29.19 10.26 15.22
C VAL A 18 -28.30 11.44 14.86
N ALA A 19 -28.36 12.52 15.64
CA ALA A 19 -27.46 13.65 15.42
C ALA A 19 -26.00 13.20 15.52
N ARG A 20 -25.11 13.78 14.70
CA ARG A 20 -23.71 13.34 14.59
C ARG A 20 -22.94 13.45 15.91
N ASP A 21 -23.31 14.42 16.74
CA ASP A 21 -22.81 14.71 18.08
C ASP A 21 -23.48 13.90 19.21
N ALA A 22 -24.52 13.12 18.92
CA ALA A 22 -25.15 12.27 19.93
C ALA A 22 -24.21 11.13 20.36
N ARG A 23 -23.85 11.07 21.64
CA ARG A 23 -22.99 10.02 22.20
C ARG A 23 -23.67 8.67 22.30
N GLU A 24 -24.99 8.66 22.49
CA GLU A 24 -25.76 7.45 22.68
C GLU A 24 -27.04 7.52 21.84
N CYS A 25 -27.41 6.38 21.27
CA CYS A 25 -28.68 6.22 20.58
C CYS A 25 -29.78 5.86 21.59
N ALA A 26 -31.04 6.22 21.30
CA ALA A 26 -32.19 5.85 22.12
C ALA A 26 -32.36 4.34 22.35
N CYS A 27 -31.75 3.49 21.52
CA CYS A 27 -31.73 2.04 21.73
C CYS A 27 -30.66 1.56 22.72
N GLY A 28 -29.91 2.46 23.37
CA GLY A 28 -28.80 2.15 24.27
C GLY A 28 -27.48 1.83 23.57
N HIS A 29 -27.42 1.97 22.23
CA HIS A 29 -26.15 1.84 21.52
C HIS A 29 -25.35 3.12 21.72
N GLN A 30 -24.28 3.02 22.51
CA GLN A 30 -23.28 4.07 22.59
C GLN A 30 -22.55 4.10 21.25
N PHE A 31 -22.60 5.26 20.60
CA PHE A 31 -21.58 5.55 19.63
C PHE A 31 -20.36 5.75 20.48
N ASP A 32 -19.55 4.70 20.61
CA ASP A 32 -18.12 4.88 20.76
C ASP A 32 -17.80 5.88 19.66
N HIS A 33 -17.74 7.15 20.03
CA HIS A 33 -16.99 8.07 19.23
C HIS A 33 -15.67 7.34 19.11
N ASP A 34 -15.12 7.30 17.91
CA ASP A 34 -13.68 7.34 17.78
C ASP A 34 -13.19 8.65 18.47
N ASP A 35 -13.45 8.82 19.77
CA ASP A 35 -12.55 9.25 20.81
C ASP A 35 -11.45 8.17 20.82
N ALA A 36 -10.76 7.85 19.71
CA ALA A 36 -9.55 8.59 19.31
C ALA A 36 -9.08 9.48 20.46
N ASP A 37 -8.73 8.82 21.55
CA ASP A 37 -8.01 9.32 22.70
C ASP A 37 -8.03 10.85 22.79
N THR A 38 -9.13 11.47 23.26
CA THR A 38 -9.12 12.92 23.52
C THR A 38 -8.06 13.33 24.54
N SER A 39 -7.45 12.34 25.23
CA SER A 39 -6.27 12.49 26.07
C SER A 39 -4.96 12.58 25.31
N LEU A 40 -4.90 12.20 24.03
CA LEU A 40 -3.67 12.37 23.26
C LEU A 40 -3.52 13.82 22.84
N THR A 41 -2.33 14.31 23.12
CA THR A 41 -1.84 15.55 22.55
C THR A 41 -1.83 15.45 21.02
N SER A 42 -2.00 16.59 20.35
CA SER A 42 -1.95 16.65 18.88
C SER A 42 -0.65 16.08 18.29
N GLU A 43 0.45 16.16 19.06
CA GLU A 43 1.75 15.58 18.70
C GLU A 43 1.74 14.05 18.77
N GLU A 44 1.12 13.45 19.79
CA GLU A 44 0.98 11.99 19.87
C GLU A 44 0.09 11.44 18.75
N ILE A 45 -0.97 12.16 18.37
CA ILE A 45 -1.80 11.78 17.22
C ILE A 45 -0.96 11.75 15.93
N ARG A 46 -0.10 12.76 15.72
CA ARG A 46 0.82 12.77 14.58
C ARG A 46 1.80 11.61 14.63
N LEU A 47 2.35 11.29 15.80
CA LEU A 47 3.27 10.17 15.97
C LEU A 47 2.59 8.83 15.66
N LYS A 48 1.36 8.60 16.15
CA LYS A 48 0.58 7.41 15.79
C LYS A 48 0.32 7.31 14.29
N ALA A 49 0.02 8.43 13.63
CA ALA A 49 -0.18 8.44 12.17
C ALA A 49 1.10 8.05 11.41
N GLU A 50 2.26 8.56 11.84
CA GLU A 50 3.55 8.24 11.23
C GLU A 50 3.97 6.78 11.48
N GLU A 51 3.61 6.20 12.63
CA GLU A 51 3.78 4.76 12.94
C GLU A 51 2.89 3.87 12.06
N LEU A 52 1.62 4.26 11.85
CA LEU A 52 0.73 3.55 10.92
C LEU A 52 1.30 3.56 9.50
N TYR A 53 1.84 4.70 9.06
CA TYR A 53 2.49 4.80 7.77
C TYR A 53 3.78 3.96 7.69
N GLN A 54 4.55 3.88 8.78
CA GLN A 54 5.69 2.96 8.89
C GLN A 54 5.26 1.50 8.73
N ASN A 55 4.17 1.07 9.36
CA ASN A 55 3.62 -0.29 9.21
C ASN A 55 3.20 -0.57 7.77
N TYR A 56 2.58 0.40 7.09
CA TYR A 56 2.25 0.27 5.67
C TYR A 56 3.51 0.07 4.81
N LEU A 57 4.58 0.85 5.05
CA LEU A 57 5.84 0.68 4.32
C LEU A 57 6.51 -0.66 4.61
N ALA A 58 6.42 -1.16 5.84
CA ALA A 58 6.92 -2.50 6.18
C ALA A 58 6.18 -3.59 5.40
N ALA A 59 4.85 -3.54 5.34
CA ALA A 59 4.05 -4.46 4.52
C ALA A 59 4.42 -4.39 3.02
N ARG A 60 4.76 -3.19 2.52
CA ARG A 60 5.23 -3.01 1.14
C ARG A 60 6.60 -3.67 0.90
N VAL A 61 7.53 -3.60 1.86
CA VAL A 61 8.81 -4.32 1.79
C VAL A 61 8.59 -5.84 1.74
N GLU A 62 7.68 -6.37 2.57
CA GLU A 62 7.33 -7.79 2.54
C GLU A 62 6.74 -8.22 1.19
N GLN A 63 5.84 -7.42 0.62
CA GLN A 63 5.26 -7.68 -0.69
C GLN A 63 6.33 -7.67 -1.80
N ALA A 64 7.22 -6.68 -1.80
CA ALA A 64 8.32 -6.61 -2.75
C ALA A 64 9.29 -7.79 -2.59
N THR A 65 9.55 -8.24 -1.36
CA THR A 65 10.36 -9.43 -1.10
C THR A 65 9.72 -10.70 -1.68
N LYS A 66 8.41 -10.88 -1.51
CA LYS A 66 7.66 -11.99 -2.12
C LYS A 66 7.70 -11.93 -3.66
N ALA A 67 7.64 -10.73 -4.23
CA ALA A 67 7.77 -10.53 -5.67
C ALA A 67 9.16 -10.94 -6.19
N VAL A 68 10.24 -10.58 -5.47
CA VAL A 68 11.61 -11.02 -5.80
C VAL A 68 11.72 -12.54 -5.76
N GLN A 69 11.21 -13.19 -4.70
CA GLN A 69 11.24 -14.65 -4.58
C GLN A 69 10.48 -15.34 -5.72
N THR A 70 9.31 -14.82 -6.09
CA THR A 70 8.51 -15.34 -7.20
C THR A 70 9.24 -15.19 -8.54
N ALA A 71 9.79 -14.01 -8.81
CA ALA A 71 10.56 -13.76 -10.03
C ALA A 71 11.81 -14.65 -10.13
N GLN A 72 12.51 -14.87 -9.00
CA GLN A 72 13.66 -15.76 -8.93
C GLN A 72 13.27 -17.22 -9.20
N ALA A 73 12.15 -17.70 -8.65
CA ALA A 73 11.65 -19.04 -8.92
C ALA A 73 11.29 -19.23 -10.41
N ASP A 74 10.69 -18.22 -11.04
CA ASP A 74 10.36 -18.27 -12.47
C ASP A 74 11.58 -18.24 -13.38
N PHE A 75 12.61 -17.46 -13.01
CA PHE A 75 13.90 -17.43 -13.68
C PHE A 75 14.65 -18.76 -13.52
N ALA A 76 14.61 -19.37 -12.34
CA ALA A 76 15.23 -20.68 -12.10
C ALA A 76 14.64 -21.80 -12.98
N ARG A 77 13.37 -21.68 -13.39
CA ARG A 77 12.72 -22.62 -14.33
C ARG A 77 13.21 -22.46 -15.77
N ASP A 78 13.70 -21.29 -16.16
CA ASP A 78 14.17 -21.01 -17.53
C ASP A 78 15.26 -19.90 -17.51
N PRO A 79 16.52 -20.26 -17.22
CA PRO A 79 17.60 -19.29 -17.06
C PRO A 79 18.04 -18.61 -18.36
N SER A 80 17.69 -19.18 -19.52
CA SER A 80 18.05 -18.63 -20.84
C SER A 80 17.13 -17.49 -21.29
N ASN A 81 16.06 -17.21 -20.53
CA ASN A 81 15.06 -16.23 -20.88
C ASN A 81 15.39 -14.84 -20.29
N GLN A 82 15.77 -13.91 -21.17
CA GLN A 82 16.16 -12.55 -20.81
C GLN A 82 15.03 -11.75 -20.12
N ASP A 83 13.77 -11.92 -20.55
CA ASP A 83 12.64 -11.22 -19.93
C ASP A 83 12.49 -11.58 -18.45
N LYS A 84 12.79 -12.83 -18.10
CA LYS A 84 12.74 -13.30 -16.71
C LYS A 84 13.88 -12.75 -15.87
N SER A 85 15.10 -12.63 -16.41
CA SER A 85 16.18 -11.96 -15.70
C SER A 85 15.87 -10.49 -15.47
N ASP A 86 15.27 -9.81 -16.44
CA ASP A 86 14.91 -8.41 -16.33
C ASP A 86 13.80 -8.19 -15.29
N ARG A 87 12.84 -9.13 -15.18
CA ARG A 87 11.82 -9.13 -14.11
C ARG A 87 12.45 -9.28 -12.73
N VAL A 88 13.43 -10.17 -12.55
CA VAL A 88 14.16 -10.30 -11.28
C VAL A 88 14.87 -9.00 -10.94
N ALA A 89 15.56 -8.38 -11.91
CA ALA A 89 16.24 -7.11 -11.71
C ALA A 89 15.26 -5.97 -11.35
N SER A 90 14.08 -5.91 -11.97
CA SER A 90 13.03 -4.93 -11.62
C SER A 90 12.50 -5.15 -10.21
N ALA A 91 12.16 -6.39 -9.85
CA ALA A 91 11.66 -6.71 -8.51
C ALA A 91 12.68 -6.35 -7.41
N ILE A 92 13.98 -6.59 -7.65
CA ILE A 92 15.05 -6.21 -6.72
C ILE A 92 15.11 -4.69 -6.53
N ARG A 93 15.02 -3.91 -7.63
CA ARG A 93 15.01 -2.44 -7.55
C ARG A 93 13.80 -1.93 -6.76
N GLU A 94 12.63 -2.53 -6.94
CA GLU A 94 11.42 -2.17 -6.19
C GLU A 94 11.54 -2.50 -4.69
N MET A 95 12.11 -3.66 -4.35
CA MET A 95 12.39 -4.04 -2.97
C MET A 95 13.33 -3.03 -2.30
N GLN A 96 14.44 -2.69 -2.95
CA GLN A 96 15.40 -1.69 -2.43
C GLN A 96 14.76 -0.30 -2.29
N ALA A 97 13.89 0.10 -3.24
CA ALA A 97 13.14 1.33 -3.14
C ALA A 97 12.17 1.33 -1.94
N ALA A 98 11.50 0.21 -1.66
CA ALA A 98 10.65 0.06 -0.49
C ALA A 98 11.44 0.11 0.83
N GLU A 99 12.60 -0.56 0.90
CA GLU A 99 13.47 -0.55 2.07
C GLU A 99 14.01 0.85 2.38
N SER A 100 14.48 1.57 1.35
CA SER A 100 14.96 2.94 1.52
C SER A 100 13.85 3.90 1.97
N ALA A 101 12.62 3.72 1.48
CA ALA A 101 11.46 4.47 1.96
C ALA A 101 11.14 4.18 3.43
N LEU A 102 11.16 2.90 3.84
CA LEU A 102 10.96 2.50 5.23
C LEU A 102 12.04 3.07 6.14
N ALA A 103 13.31 3.05 5.72
CA ALA A 103 14.42 3.61 6.47
C ALA A 103 14.33 5.14 6.64
N ALA A 104 13.93 5.85 5.57
CA ALA A 104 13.70 7.29 5.65
C ALA A 104 12.53 7.63 6.59
N GLN A 105 11.47 6.83 6.57
CA GLN A 105 10.31 7.01 7.45
C GLN A 105 10.63 6.70 8.91
N SER A 106 11.34 5.61 9.19
CA SER A 106 11.72 5.25 10.55
C SER A 106 12.64 6.32 11.16
N ALA A 107 13.54 6.91 10.38
CA ALA A 107 14.34 8.05 10.83
C ALA A 107 13.47 9.24 11.26
N ARG A 108 12.44 9.60 10.49
CA ARG A 108 11.49 10.68 10.86
C ARG A 108 10.72 10.36 12.14
N VAL A 109 10.23 9.14 12.28
CA VAL A 109 9.53 8.70 13.50
C VAL A 109 10.46 8.77 14.71
N THR A 110 11.74 8.37 14.58
CA THR A 110 12.70 8.47 15.68
C THR A 110 13.03 9.91 16.06
N GLU A 111 13.11 10.83 15.08
CA GLU A 111 13.32 12.25 15.32
C GLU A 111 12.12 12.87 16.05
N MET A 112 10.90 12.56 15.62
CA MET A 112 9.66 13.01 16.29
C MET A 112 9.56 12.45 17.71
N LYS A 113 9.82 11.15 17.91
CA LYS A 113 9.87 10.53 19.24
C LYS A 113 10.88 11.22 20.16
N LYS A 114 12.06 11.56 19.63
CA LYS A 114 13.10 12.27 20.37
C LYS A 114 12.69 13.70 20.74
N ALA A 115 11.93 14.38 19.88
CA ALA A 115 11.41 15.72 20.15
C ALA A 115 10.28 15.71 21.20
N MET A 116 9.48 14.64 21.26
CA MET A 116 8.38 14.49 22.22
C MET A 116 8.83 14.12 23.63
N LEU A 117 9.97 13.43 23.78
CA LEU A 117 10.55 13.24 25.09
C LEU A 117 10.90 14.63 25.63
N PRO A 118 10.21 15.12 26.68
CA PRO A 118 10.56 16.41 27.25
C PRO A 118 12.04 16.32 27.55
N ALA A 119 12.82 17.35 27.19
CA ALA A 119 14.23 17.40 27.48
C ALA A 119 14.38 17.27 28.99
N THR A 120 14.45 16.03 29.47
CA THR A 120 14.52 15.69 30.88
C THR A 120 15.82 16.32 31.27
N SER A 121 15.67 17.45 31.96
CA SER A 121 16.70 18.40 32.35
C SER A 121 18.06 17.72 32.29
N SER A 122 18.87 18.07 31.29
CA SER A 122 20.28 17.72 31.28
C SER A 122 20.74 17.89 32.72
N PRO A 123 21.16 16.82 33.43
CA PRO A 123 21.38 16.87 34.86
C PRO A 123 22.24 18.10 35.11
N ALA A 124 21.70 19.04 35.89
CA ALA A 124 22.38 20.29 36.18
C ALA A 124 23.83 19.93 36.51
N PRO A 125 24.83 20.50 35.82
CA PRO A 125 26.21 20.12 36.00
C PRO A 125 26.50 20.18 37.49
N LEU A 126 26.73 19.02 38.09
CA LEU A 126 27.11 18.94 39.49
C LEU A 126 28.31 19.89 39.65
N PRO A 127 28.29 20.77 40.68
CA PRO A 127 29.37 21.72 40.88
C PRO A 127 30.70 20.97 40.91
N ALA A 128 31.63 21.44 40.08
CA ALA A 128 32.94 20.84 39.91
C ALA A 128 33.61 20.60 41.27
N PRO A 129 34.03 19.36 41.62
CA PRO A 129 34.98 19.19 42.69
C PRO A 129 36.29 19.88 42.27
N THR A 130 36.77 20.71 43.18
CA THR A 130 37.97 21.54 43.07
C THR A 130 39.22 20.75 42.64
N PRO A 131 40.16 21.40 41.92
CA PRO A 131 41.33 20.72 41.35
C PRO A 131 42.38 20.40 42.42
N ALA A 132 42.41 19.16 42.91
CA ALA A 132 43.56 18.60 43.61
C ALA A 132 44.59 18.06 42.60
N ARG A 133 45.45 18.98 42.15
CA ARG A 133 46.89 18.85 41.88
C ARG A 133 47.47 17.43 41.62
N LYS A 134 47.82 17.20 40.35
CA LYS A 134 49.02 16.51 39.81
C LYS A 134 49.40 15.13 40.39
N ARG A 135 49.42 14.12 39.52
CA ARG A 135 50.69 13.44 39.14
C ARG A 135 50.57 12.72 37.81
N ALA A 136 51.54 13.00 36.96
CA ALA A 136 51.77 12.39 35.66
C ALA A 136 52.14 10.92 35.82
N THR A 137 51.57 10.05 34.98
CA THR A 137 52.26 8.83 34.57
C THR A 137 51.88 8.48 33.14
N THR A 138 52.81 8.81 32.26
CA THR A 138 52.92 8.41 30.86
C THR A 138 53.16 6.91 30.77
N LEU A 139 52.19 6.14 30.30
CA LEU A 139 52.35 4.82 29.69
C LEU A 139 51.09 4.56 28.86
N LYS A 140 51.06 3.91 27.70
CA LYS A 140 52.03 3.49 26.68
C LYS A 140 51.11 2.88 25.62
N ALA A 141 51.37 3.13 24.35
CA ALA A 141 50.61 2.57 23.24
C ALA A 141 50.47 1.04 23.36
N ALA A 142 49.25 0.52 23.16
CA ALA A 142 49.01 -0.90 22.96
C ALA A 142 48.05 -1.09 21.78
N ALA A 143 48.59 -1.74 20.76
CA ALA A 143 47.99 -2.16 19.51
C ALA A 143 46.61 -2.82 19.67
N THR A 144 45.63 -2.34 18.91
CA THR A 144 44.36 -3.04 18.70
C THR A 144 44.53 -4.02 17.53
N LYS A 145 44.35 -5.30 17.83
CA LYS A 145 44.43 -6.46 16.93
C LYS A 145 43.48 -6.37 15.72
N PRO A 146 43.80 -7.03 14.60
CA PRO A 146 42.85 -7.22 13.49
C PRO A 146 41.72 -8.15 13.91
N GLN A 147 40.49 -7.70 13.69
CA GLN A 147 39.27 -8.48 13.87
C GLN A 147 39.28 -9.70 12.94
N ALA A 148 39.20 -10.88 13.53
CA ALA A 148 39.07 -12.15 12.84
C ALA A 148 37.74 -12.20 12.05
N GLN A 149 37.84 -12.63 10.80
CA GLN A 149 36.72 -13.05 9.98
C GLN A 149 35.95 -14.17 10.68
N MET A 150 34.71 -13.89 11.11
CA MET A 150 33.78 -14.95 11.47
C MET A 150 33.30 -15.64 10.18
N GLN A 151 33.90 -16.79 9.88
CA GLN A 151 33.33 -17.73 8.92
C GLN A 151 32.05 -18.32 9.51
N ILE A 152 30.90 -17.85 9.02
CA ILE A 152 29.60 -18.46 9.31
C ILE A 152 29.51 -19.75 8.49
N THR A 153 29.85 -20.87 9.12
CA THR A 153 29.60 -22.22 8.59
C THR A 153 28.09 -22.47 8.61
N ARG A 154 27.43 -22.34 7.45
CA ARG A 154 26.03 -22.72 7.30
C ARG A 154 25.91 -24.24 7.36
N LYS A 155 25.29 -24.76 8.41
CA LYS A 155 24.83 -26.15 8.49
C LYS A 155 23.71 -26.38 7.45
N PRO A 156 23.72 -27.49 6.69
CA PRO A 156 22.61 -27.83 5.81
C PRO A 156 21.40 -28.25 6.65
N ILE A 157 20.28 -27.58 6.44
CA ILE A 157 18.98 -27.97 7.01
C ILE A 157 18.43 -29.11 6.15
N PRO A 158 18.09 -30.28 6.72
CA PRO A 158 17.47 -31.38 5.98
C PRO A 158 16.05 -31.01 5.55
N VAL A 159 15.76 -31.26 4.27
CA VAL A 159 14.44 -31.15 3.66
C VAL A 159 13.54 -32.26 4.22
N LEU A 160 12.54 -31.89 5.00
CA LEU A 160 11.42 -32.77 5.34
C LEU A 160 10.34 -32.64 4.27
N THR A 161 10.29 -33.65 3.41
CA THR A 161 9.13 -34.01 2.57
C THR A 161 8.06 -34.65 3.44
N GLU A 162 6.88 -34.03 3.54
CA GLU A 162 5.68 -34.65 4.11
C GLU A 162 4.48 -34.28 3.22
N VAL A 163 4.12 -35.18 2.30
CA VAL A 163 2.99 -36.14 2.34
C VAL A 163 1.62 -35.47 2.26
N VAL A 164 1.03 -35.69 1.09
CA VAL A 164 -0.34 -35.41 0.66
C VAL A 164 -1.35 -36.11 1.58
N ALA A 165 -2.33 -35.37 2.10
CA ALA A 165 -3.51 -35.94 2.75
C ALA A 165 -4.79 -35.27 2.23
N ALA A 166 -5.79 -36.13 2.01
CA ALA A 166 -6.99 -35.95 1.22
C ALA A 166 -8.01 -34.93 1.80
N ALA A 167 -8.75 -34.30 0.89
CA ALA A 167 -9.88 -33.43 1.17
C ALA A 167 -11.14 -34.23 1.56
N PRO A 168 -11.91 -33.81 2.58
CA PRO A 168 -13.22 -34.37 2.89
C PRO A 168 -14.35 -33.68 2.09
N GLU A 169 -15.31 -34.48 1.61
CA GLU A 169 -16.53 -34.02 0.95
C GLU A 169 -17.51 -33.30 1.90
N PRO A 170 -18.21 -32.24 1.45
CA PRO A 170 -19.21 -31.56 2.27
C PRO A 170 -20.62 -32.18 2.12
N VAL A 171 -21.17 -32.60 3.27
CA VAL A 171 -22.55 -33.06 3.46
C VAL A 171 -23.54 -31.89 3.31
N ARG A 172 -24.56 -32.06 2.47
CA ARG A 172 -25.69 -31.12 2.27
C ARG A 172 -26.75 -31.26 3.37
N PRO A 173 -27.16 -30.18 4.06
CA PRO A 173 -28.42 -30.17 4.82
C PRO A 173 -29.61 -29.66 3.99
N LYS A 174 -30.77 -30.30 4.22
CA LYS A 174 -32.06 -30.05 3.56
C LYS A 174 -32.72 -28.74 4.04
N ARG A 175 -33.39 -28.08 3.10
CA ARG A 175 -34.21 -26.86 3.27
C ARG A 175 -35.44 -27.11 4.16
N HIS A 176 -35.78 -26.11 4.97
CA HIS A 176 -37.17 -25.80 5.31
C HIS A 176 -37.45 -24.32 5.04
N THR A 177 -38.31 -24.06 4.06
CA THR A 177 -38.93 -22.77 3.74
C THR A 177 -40.13 -22.53 4.64
N LYS A 178 -40.20 -21.39 5.33
CA LYS A 178 -41.46 -20.76 5.73
C LYS A 178 -41.44 -19.29 5.35
N VAL A 179 -42.37 -18.95 4.48
CA VAL A 179 -42.73 -17.61 4.03
C VAL A 179 -43.65 -17.00 5.08
N ALA A 180 -43.41 -15.74 5.46
CA ALA A 180 -44.42 -14.91 6.11
C ALA A 180 -44.31 -13.48 5.54
N ALA A 181 -45.36 -13.08 4.84
CA ALA A 181 -45.56 -11.75 4.31
C ALA A 181 -45.98 -10.80 5.45
N VAL A 182 -45.41 -9.59 5.49
CA VAL A 182 -45.86 -8.52 6.38
C VAL A 182 -46.02 -7.23 5.58
N ALA A 183 -47.21 -6.64 5.72
CA ALA A 183 -47.74 -5.50 4.99
C ALA A 183 -47.13 -4.13 5.40
N PRO A 184 -47.17 -3.10 4.53
CA PRO A 184 -46.69 -1.76 4.86
C PRO A 184 -47.73 -0.95 5.64
N LYS A 185 -47.30 -0.32 6.76
CA LYS A 185 -48.07 0.66 7.53
C LYS A 185 -47.68 2.10 7.18
N LYS A 186 -48.71 2.95 7.18
CA LYS A 186 -48.79 4.36 6.78
C LYS A 186 -47.95 5.31 7.63
N SER A 187 -47.40 6.33 6.99
CA SER A 187 -46.76 7.52 7.59
C SER A 187 -47.80 8.53 8.09
N PRO A 188 -47.53 9.29 9.17
CA PRO A 188 -48.25 10.54 9.44
C PRO A 188 -47.44 11.77 9.00
N ALA A 189 -48.21 12.76 8.56
CA ALA A 189 -47.79 14.09 8.15
C ALA A 189 -47.20 14.90 9.32
N VAL A 190 -46.13 15.66 9.06
CA VAL A 190 -45.56 16.63 10.00
C VAL A 190 -45.75 18.03 9.45
N VAL A 191 -46.27 18.86 10.35
CA VAL A 191 -46.68 20.26 10.22
C VAL A 191 -45.46 21.17 10.03
N VAL A 192 -45.55 22.09 9.08
CA VAL A 192 -44.56 23.14 8.79
C VAL A 192 -44.81 24.33 9.73
N ALA A 193 -43.77 24.80 10.41
CA ALA A 193 -43.75 26.04 11.18
C ALA A 193 -42.70 27.02 10.62
N PRO A 194 -42.86 28.35 10.80
CA PRO A 194 -42.22 29.37 9.97
C PRO A 194 -40.82 29.79 10.43
N VAL A 195 -40.09 30.26 9.41
CA VAL A 195 -38.69 30.67 9.32
C VAL A 195 -38.35 31.88 10.21
N LYS A 196 -37.25 31.77 10.97
CA LYS A 196 -36.49 32.93 11.49
C LYS A 196 -35.28 33.15 10.57
N GLN A 197 -35.12 34.37 10.09
CA GLN A 197 -33.97 34.82 9.31
C GLN A 197 -32.77 34.99 10.24
N ASP A 198 -31.69 34.29 9.94
CA ASP A 198 -30.40 34.45 10.60
C ASP A 198 -29.40 35.09 9.61
N VAL A 199 -28.60 36.02 10.12
CA VAL A 199 -27.72 36.90 9.36
C VAL A 199 -26.43 36.16 9.04
N THR A 200 -26.30 35.71 7.79
CA THR A 200 -25.14 34.95 7.31
C THR A 200 -23.88 35.83 7.19
N ALA A 201 -22.87 35.56 8.02
CA ALA A 201 -21.50 36.05 7.83
C ALA A 201 -20.89 35.44 6.54
N PRO A 202 -20.06 36.18 5.79
CA PRO A 202 -19.53 35.72 4.52
C PRO A 202 -18.65 34.47 4.72
N GLN A 203 -19.08 33.35 4.13
CA GLN A 203 -18.29 32.12 4.13
C GLN A 203 -17.04 32.29 3.25
N PRO A 204 -15.87 31.76 3.69
CA PRO A 204 -14.66 31.75 2.89
C PRO A 204 -14.87 30.87 1.65
N THR A 205 -14.98 31.50 0.49
CA THR A 205 -15.02 30.81 -0.81
C THR A 205 -13.72 30.03 -1.02
N GLN A 206 -13.79 28.70 -0.94
CA GLN A 206 -12.69 27.82 -1.30
C GLN A 206 -12.58 27.81 -2.83
N SER A 207 -11.62 28.55 -3.39
CA SER A 207 -11.32 28.46 -4.81
C SER A 207 -10.56 27.17 -5.10
N ALA A 208 -11.09 26.34 -6.01
CA ALA A 208 -10.44 25.10 -6.46
C ALA A 208 -9.08 25.36 -7.14
N THR A 209 -8.83 26.59 -7.57
CA THR A 209 -7.54 27.03 -8.09
C THR A 209 -6.70 27.67 -6.98
N PRO A 210 -5.50 27.13 -6.66
CA PRO A 210 -4.61 27.74 -5.68
C PRO A 210 -4.20 29.14 -6.13
N ASN A 211 -4.33 30.10 -5.20
CA ASN A 211 -4.02 31.52 -5.38
C ASN A 211 -2.65 31.71 -6.07
N PRO A 212 -2.51 32.61 -7.06
CA PRO A 212 -1.27 32.85 -7.78
C PRO A 212 -0.05 33.10 -6.87
N ALA A 213 -0.25 33.75 -5.71
CA ALA A 213 0.83 33.96 -4.74
C ALA A 213 1.41 32.64 -4.20
N PHE A 214 0.57 31.63 -4.00
CA PHE A 214 0.99 30.31 -3.55
C PHE A 214 1.76 29.55 -4.64
N ARG A 215 1.35 29.70 -5.91
CA ARG A 215 2.07 29.12 -7.06
C ARG A 215 3.47 29.72 -7.21
N GLN A 216 3.60 31.04 -7.07
CA GLN A 216 4.89 31.73 -7.10
C GLN A 216 5.81 31.30 -5.95
N ALA A 217 5.26 31.14 -4.74
CA ALA A 217 6.02 30.65 -3.59
C ALA A 217 6.54 29.21 -3.78
N GLN A 218 5.76 28.33 -4.40
CA GLN A 218 6.22 26.98 -4.73
C GLN A 218 7.28 26.97 -5.83
N ALA A 219 7.12 27.78 -6.88
CA ALA A 219 8.11 27.91 -7.94
C ALA A 219 9.47 28.38 -7.40
N ALA A 220 9.48 29.41 -6.56
CA ALA A 220 10.69 29.91 -5.91
C ALA A 220 11.36 28.85 -5.01
N LYS A 221 10.57 27.99 -4.37
CA LYS A 221 11.09 26.89 -3.54
C LYS A 221 11.71 25.78 -4.38
N ALA A 222 11.12 25.44 -5.53
CA ALA A 222 11.66 24.47 -6.48
C ALA A 222 13.00 24.93 -7.08
N GLU A 223 13.11 26.21 -7.45
CA GLU A 223 14.37 26.77 -7.96
C GLU A 223 15.49 26.71 -6.91
N LYS A 224 15.16 26.95 -5.64
CA LYS A 224 16.15 26.89 -4.54
C LYS A 224 16.72 25.47 -4.36
N ILE A 225 15.89 24.44 -4.59
CA ILE A 225 16.32 23.03 -4.51
C ILE A 225 17.21 22.67 -5.71
N LEU A 226 16.81 23.07 -6.93
CA LEU A 226 17.61 22.81 -8.12
C LEU A 226 18.98 23.49 -8.05
N LYS A 227 19.04 24.72 -7.51
CA LYS A 227 20.29 25.45 -7.31
C LYS A 227 21.19 24.80 -6.24
N ALA A 228 20.60 24.20 -5.21
CA ALA A 228 21.34 23.44 -4.20
C ALA A 228 21.92 22.14 -4.78
N LEU A 229 21.18 21.47 -5.66
CA LEU A 229 21.63 20.25 -6.34
C LEU A 229 22.74 20.54 -7.37
N SER A 230 22.66 21.66 -8.10
CA SER A 230 23.70 22.04 -9.06
C SER A 230 24.99 22.55 -8.42
N SER A 231 24.93 23.02 -7.17
CA SER A 231 26.11 23.49 -6.42
C SER A 231 26.78 22.40 -5.58
N ALA A 232 26.17 21.21 -5.47
CA ALA A 232 26.80 20.03 -4.91
C ALA A 232 27.86 19.49 -5.88
N LYS A 233 29.11 19.95 -5.67
CA LYS A 233 30.30 19.54 -6.41
C LYS A 233 30.41 18.00 -6.42
N PRO A 234 30.51 17.34 -7.59
CA PRO A 234 30.60 15.89 -7.66
C PRO A 234 31.86 15.42 -6.93
N ALA A 235 31.67 14.56 -5.92
CA ALA A 235 32.77 13.91 -5.23
C ALA A 235 33.61 13.09 -6.24
N PRO A 236 34.94 13.06 -6.08
CA PRO A 236 35.84 12.38 -7.01
C PRO A 236 35.53 10.87 -7.04
N LYS A 237 35.23 10.37 -8.24
CA LYS A 237 34.99 8.94 -8.50
C LYS A 237 36.24 8.12 -8.14
N PRO A 238 36.11 6.97 -7.46
CA PRO A 238 37.21 6.03 -7.30
C PRO A 238 37.56 5.41 -8.67
N SER A 239 38.83 5.51 -9.02
CA SER A 239 39.46 4.98 -10.22
C SER A 239 39.46 3.45 -10.20
N VAL A 240 38.51 2.85 -10.93
CA VAL A 240 38.53 1.41 -11.23
C VAL A 240 39.53 1.19 -12.37
N LYS A 241 40.59 0.45 -12.07
CA LYS A 241 41.62 0.03 -13.02
C LYS A 241 41.02 -0.93 -14.04
N THR A 242 41.11 -0.53 -15.31
CA THR A 242 40.80 -1.32 -16.49
C THR A 242 41.83 -2.43 -16.66
N THR A 243 41.44 -3.68 -16.40
CA THR A 243 42.21 -4.85 -16.85
C THR A 243 41.74 -5.21 -18.25
N LYS A 244 42.65 -5.01 -19.19
CA LYS A 244 42.59 -5.41 -20.58
C LYS A 244 42.77 -6.93 -20.65
N GLU A 245 41.78 -7.67 -21.13
CA GLU A 245 42.02 -8.99 -21.69
C GLU A 245 41.15 -9.21 -22.94
N GLU A 246 41.80 -9.82 -23.90
CA GLU A 246 41.65 -9.74 -25.33
C GLU A 246 41.32 -11.16 -25.84
N LEU A 247 40.50 -11.24 -26.90
CA LEU A 247 40.32 -12.42 -27.77
C LEU A 247 39.68 -13.66 -27.10
N ARG A 248 38.69 -14.35 -27.66
CA ARG A 248 38.68 -14.92 -29.02
C ARG A 248 37.31 -15.59 -29.29
N THR A 249 36.67 -15.26 -30.41
CA THR A 249 35.66 -16.09 -31.09
C THR A 249 36.36 -17.13 -31.97
N PRO A 250 35.77 -18.32 -32.17
CA PRO A 250 35.15 -18.63 -33.48
C PRO A 250 33.83 -19.43 -33.34
N ALA A 251 32.76 -19.03 -34.03
CA ALA A 251 32.33 -19.51 -35.36
C ALA A 251 31.70 -20.92 -35.40
N ALA A 252 30.37 -20.91 -35.54
CA ALA A 252 29.51 -21.72 -36.40
C ALA A 252 29.77 -23.23 -36.61
N LYS A 253 28.75 -24.05 -36.30
CA LYS A 253 28.30 -25.21 -37.10
C LYS A 253 26.85 -25.59 -36.78
N LYS A 254 26.01 -25.61 -37.82
CA LYS A 254 24.68 -26.23 -38.02
C LYS A 254 24.68 -26.68 -39.50
N PRO A 255 23.88 -27.62 -40.04
CA PRO A 255 22.86 -28.55 -39.47
C PRO A 255 23.07 -30.04 -39.84
N GLU A 256 22.32 -30.98 -39.22
CA GLU A 256 21.56 -32.05 -39.90
C GLU A 256 20.67 -32.85 -38.90
N PRO A 257 19.42 -33.25 -39.26
CA PRO A 257 18.54 -34.10 -38.44
C PRO A 257 18.66 -35.59 -38.84
N PRO A 258 18.23 -36.56 -38.01
CA PRO A 258 16.87 -37.09 -38.20
C PRO A 258 16.20 -37.72 -36.95
N GLN A 259 14.95 -38.12 -37.17
CA GLN A 259 14.17 -39.20 -36.52
C GLN A 259 13.11 -38.85 -35.47
N ALA A 260 11.89 -39.06 -35.96
CA ALA A 260 10.62 -39.24 -35.29
C ALA A 260 10.69 -40.12 -34.04
N THR A 261 10.12 -39.61 -32.96
CA THR A 261 9.63 -40.40 -31.82
C THR A 261 8.20 -39.98 -31.48
N ALA A 262 7.43 -40.97 -31.04
CA ALA A 262 5.98 -41.08 -30.95
C ALA A 262 5.25 -39.97 -30.14
N PRO A 263 3.93 -39.78 -30.38
CA PRO A 263 3.13 -38.78 -29.65
C PRO A 263 2.96 -39.17 -28.18
N ILE A 264 3.60 -38.39 -27.31
CA ILE A 264 3.35 -38.39 -25.86
C ILE A 264 2.08 -37.56 -25.63
N PRO A 265 1.05 -38.09 -24.92
CA PRO A 265 -0.13 -37.30 -24.56
C PRO A 265 0.26 -36.24 -23.52
N VAL A 266 0.55 -35.04 -24.00
CA VAL A 266 0.78 -33.87 -23.15
C VAL A 266 -0.53 -33.52 -22.45
N LYS A 267 -0.56 -33.68 -21.12
CA LYS A 267 -1.60 -33.11 -20.27
C LYS A 267 -1.63 -31.60 -20.53
N ALA A 268 -2.70 -31.16 -21.15
CA ALA A 268 -2.90 -29.79 -21.59
C ALA A 268 -2.66 -28.80 -20.45
N ALA A 269 -1.81 -27.82 -20.72
CA ALA A 269 -1.66 -26.64 -19.89
C ALA A 269 -3.03 -25.96 -19.69
N PRO A 270 -3.32 -25.42 -18.49
CA PRO A 270 -4.57 -24.73 -18.21
C PRO A 270 -4.71 -23.56 -19.18
N ARG A 271 -5.67 -23.67 -20.11
CA ARG A 271 -6.08 -22.59 -21.02
C ARG A 271 -6.68 -21.46 -20.17
N LEU A 272 -5.83 -20.55 -19.75
CA LEU A 272 -6.24 -19.24 -19.25
C LEU A 272 -6.97 -18.53 -20.40
N TYR A 273 -8.23 -18.17 -20.16
CA TYR A 273 -9.10 -17.40 -21.04
C TYR A 273 -9.58 -18.11 -22.31
N THR A 274 -10.33 -19.19 -22.13
CA THR A 274 -11.52 -19.34 -22.99
C THR A 274 -12.59 -18.39 -22.45
N PRO A 275 -13.33 -17.65 -23.29
CA PRO A 275 -14.49 -16.90 -22.86
C PRO A 275 -15.54 -17.91 -22.41
N SER A 276 -15.44 -18.35 -21.16
CA SER A 276 -16.45 -19.18 -20.55
C SER A 276 -17.68 -18.33 -20.41
N ASP A 277 -18.82 -18.78 -20.96
CA ASP A 277 -20.13 -18.11 -20.89
C ASP A 277 -20.71 -18.01 -19.46
N LYS A 278 -19.85 -18.10 -18.44
CA LYS A 278 -20.16 -18.19 -17.03
C LYS A 278 -19.36 -17.14 -16.27
N LYS A 279 -20.06 -16.40 -15.42
CA LYS A 279 -19.52 -15.46 -14.43
C LYS A 279 -19.71 -16.06 -13.04
N GLU A 280 -18.77 -15.87 -12.13
CA GLU A 280 -18.91 -16.34 -10.74
C GLU A 280 -19.68 -15.32 -9.90
N CYS A 281 -20.60 -15.79 -9.07
CA CYS A 281 -21.33 -14.94 -8.15
C CYS A 281 -20.43 -14.51 -6.98
N PRO A 282 -20.24 -13.21 -6.71
CA PRO A 282 -19.38 -12.76 -5.62
C PRO A 282 -19.93 -13.10 -4.23
N ASN A 283 -21.23 -13.36 -4.10
CA ASN A 283 -21.85 -13.69 -2.81
C ASN A 283 -21.76 -15.19 -2.46
N CYS A 284 -21.82 -16.08 -3.45
CA CYS A 284 -21.88 -17.53 -3.19
C CYS A 284 -20.99 -18.40 -4.09
N THR A 285 -20.08 -17.79 -4.84
CA THR A 285 -19.10 -18.39 -5.77
C THR A 285 -19.67 -19.34 -6.84
N ALA A 286 -21.00 -19.43 -6.97
CA ALA A 286 -21.64 -20.25 -7.99
C ALA A 286 -21.36 -19.67 -9.38
N SER A 287 -20.93 -20.51 -10.31
CA SER A 287 -20.83 -20.14 -11.72
C SER A 287 -22.24 -19.99 -12.31
N VAL A 288 -22.57 -18.78 -12.76
CA VAL A 288 -23.87 -18.42 -13.34
C VAL A 288 -23.67 -17.99 -14.79
N ALA A 289 -24.63 -18.25 -15.68
CA ALA A 289 -24.53 -17.81 -17.08
C ALA A 289 -24.35 -16.28 -17.16
N ILE A 290 -23.53 -15.78 -18.09
CA ILE A 290 -23.30 -14.34 -18.27
C ILE A 290 -24.61 -13.58 -18.51
N SER A 291 -25.58 -14.20 -19.20
CA SER A 291 -26.91 -13.65 -19.46
C SER A 291 -27.86 -13.61 -18.24
N SER A 292 -27.49 -14.24 -17.12
CA SER A 292 -28.35 -14.22 -15.92
C SER A 292 -28.24 -12.87 -15.19
N ALA A 293 -29.39 -12.25 -14.92
CA ALA A 293 -29.46 -11.03 -14.10
C ALA A 293 -29.31 -11.33 -12.59
N ARG A 294 -29.61 -12.57 -12.16
CA ARG A 294 -29.63 -12.94 -10.74
C ARG A 294 -29.04 -14.32 -10.49
N CYS A 295 -28.23 -14.44 -9.44
CA CYS A 295 -27.77 -15.72 -8.92
C CYS A 295 -28.85 -16.38 -8.06
N ARG A 296 -28.79 -17.71 -7.91
CA ARG A 296 -29.69 -18.49 -7.04
C ARG A 296 -29.61 -18.10 -5.55
N CYS A 297 -28.54 -17.46 -5.11
CA CYS A 297 -28.41 -16.94 -3.74
C CYS A 297 -29.13 -15.60 -3.53
N GLY A 298 -29.75 -15.02 -4.56
CA GLY A 298 -30.43 -13.73 -4.50
C GLY A 298 -29.58 -12.53 -4.92
N TYR A 299 -28.26 -12.71 -5.11
CA TYR A 299 -27.37 -11.66 -5.62
C TYR A 299 -27.77 -11.27 -7.05
N GLU A 300 -27.95 -9.98 -7.28
CA GLU A 300 -28.32 -9.42 -8.58
C GLU A 300 -27.06 -8.85 -9.23
N PHE A 301 -26.73 -9.36 -10.42
CA PHE A 301 -25.58 -8.86 -11.17
C PHE A 301 -25.96 -7.50 -11.75
N PRO A 302 -25.10 -6.48 -11.61
CA PRO A 302 -25.31 -5.21 -12.30
C PRO A 302 -25.42 -5.52 -13.79
N SER A 303 -26.61 -5.34 -14.38
CA SER A 303 -26.74 -5.37 -15.82
C SER A 303 -25.90 -4.21 -16.34
N SER A 304 -24.87 -4.54 -17.12
CA SER A 304 -23.90 -3.58 -17.65
C SER A 304 -24.54 -2.44 -18.45
N GLU A 305 -25.82 -2.57 -18.82
CA GLU A 305 -26.55 -1.57 -19.59
C GLU A 305 -27.18 -0.45 -18.76
N HIS A 306 -27.37 -0.59 -17.44
CA HIS A 306 -28.20 0.38 -16.69
C HIS A 306 -27.54 1.15 -15.54
N LEU A 307 -26.30 0.81 -15.15
CA LEU A 307 -25.72 1.35 -13.89
C LEU A 307 -24.40 2.08 -14.03
N ILE A 308 -23.82 2.16 -15.23
CA ILE A 308 -22.76 3.11 -15.50
C ILE A 308 -23.36 4.08 -16.51
N PRO A 309 -23.87 5.25 -16.06
CA PRO A 309 -24.13 6.36 -16.97
C PRO A 309 -22.89 6.48 -17.83
N SER A 310 -23.04 6.42 -19.15
CA SER A 310 -21.92 6.59 -20.07
C SER A 310 -21.19 7.83 -19.59
N LEU A 311 -19.99 7.65 -19.04
CA LEU A 311 -19.08 8.75 -18.76
C LEU A 311 -18.59 9.22 -20.13
N ALA A 312 -19.52 9.78 -20.90
CA ALA A 312 -19.24 10.60 -22.04
C ALA A 312 -18.60 11.83 -21.44
N MET A 313 -17.27 11.78 -21.30
CA MET A 313 -16.48 13.00 -21.22
C MET A 313 -16.90 13.84 -22.41
N SER A 314 -17.23 15.11 -22.17
CA SER A 314 -17.58 16.00 -23.26
C SER A 314 -16.39 16.05 -24.24
N ASP A 315 -16.66 16.34 -25.50
CA ASP A 315 -15.58 16.40 -26.49
C ASP A 315 -14.51 17.43 -26.10
N GLU A 316 -14.86 18.44 -25.29
CA GLU A 316 -13.90 19.37 -24.69
C GLU A 316 -12.95 18.70 -23.69
N GLU A 317 -13.44 17.89 -22.75
CA GLU A 317 -12.60 17.18 -21.78
C GLU A 317 -11.67 16.17 -22.46
N ARG A 318 -12.15 15.50 -23.52
CA ARG A 318 -11.32 14.62 -24.37
C ARG A 318 -10.21 15.38 -25.07
N ALA A 319 -10.50 16.59 -25.58
CA ALA A 319 -9.50 17.42 -26.24
C ALA A 319 -8.45 17.95 -25.26
N GLU A 320 -8.83 18.27 -24.01
CA GLU A 320 -7.87 18.65 -22.96
C GLU A 320 -6.96 17.49 -22.55
N PHE A 321 -7.52 16.28 -22.41
CA PHE A 321 -6.72 15.08 -22.16
C PHE A 321 -5.75 14.80 -23.30
N ALA A 322 -6.19 14.92 -24.56
CA ALA A 322 -5.30 14.72 -25.72
C ALA A 322 -4.12 15.72 -25.74
N LYS A 323 -4.33 16.96 -25.29
CA LYS A 323 -3.25 17.95 -25.15
C LYS A 323 -2.24 17.58 -24.06
N LEU A 324 -2.67 16.93 -22.99
CA LEU A 324 -1.78 16.49 -21.90
C LEU A 324 -0.88 15.31 -22.28
N PHE A 325 -1.29 14.49 -23.26
CA PHE A 325 -0.53 13.31 -23.69
C PHE A 325 0.25 13.51 -25.00
N ASN A 326 0.09 14.63 -25.70
CA ASN A 326 1.01 15.04 -26.76
C ASN A 326 2.28 15.64 -26.14
N PHE A 327 3.16 14.75 -25.66
CA PHE A 327 4.55 15.12 -25.41
C PHE A 327 5.32 15.16 -26.75
N PRO A 328 6.18 16.16 -26.97
CA PRO A 328 6.99 16.31 -28.19
C PRO A 328 8.06 15.22 -28.34
#